data_AF-A0A2D5VLM7-F1
#
_entry.id   AF-A0A2D5VLM7-F1
#
_cell.length_a   1.000
_cell.length_b   1.000
_cell.length_c   1.000
_cell.angle_alpha   90.00
_cell.angle_beta   90.00
_cell.angle_gamma   90.00
#
_symmetry.space_group_name_H-M   'P 1'
#
loop_
_entity.id
_entity.type
_entity.pdbx_description
1 polymer ?
#
loop_
_entity_poly.entity_id
_entity_poly.type
_entity_poly.pdbx_seq_one_letter_code
_entity_poly.pdbx_strand_id
1 'polypeptide(L)'
;MAREVLSRDYFGHPVRWSPLALPQVVAATDTSPHAQQLDALFALGLLERERITEFIDVGNGRKRLTLSWRYHWPAGQPAGAVTGVRRLHTLLSVSSPVEKDGVWYSEVRLRWYQDDLPEWVSRPEMRAFRPLRRAAESRDKPFDAVVYLYEHLGRWRIWEAD
;
A
#
# COMPACT_ATOMS: atom_id res chain seq x y z
N MET A 1 -2.68 -17.78 -22.55
CA MET A 1 -3.18 -16.39 -22.58
C MET A 1 -3.41 -15.82 -21.17
N ALA A 2 -4.55 -16.01 -20.49
CA ALA A 2 -4.84 -15.28 -19.22
C ALA A 2 -3.77 -15.46 -18.13
N ARG A 3 -3.30 -16.70 -17.88
CA ARG A 3 -2.21 -16.95 -16.91
C ARG A 3 -0.91 -16.23 -17.25
N GLU A 4 -0.59 -16.11 -18.54
CA GLU A 4 0.63 -15.45 -19.02
C GLU A 4 0.56 -13.95 -18.79
N VAL A 5 -0.57 -13.33 -19.17
CA VAL A 5 -0.84 -11.91 -18.93
C VAL A 5 -0.79 -11.60 -17.43
N LEU A 6 -1.46 -12.40 -16.60
CA LEU A 6 -1.45 -12.23 -15.15
C LEU A 6 -0.04 -12.40 -14.55
N SER A 7 0.75 -13.34 -15.05
CA SER A 7 2.11 -13.56 -14.54
C SER A 7 3.05 -12.40 -14.88
N ARG A 8 2.79 -11.71 -15.99
CA ARG A 8 3.57 -10.56 -16.45
C ARG A 8 3.13 -9.25 -15.78
N ASP A 9 1.82 -9.05 -15.63
CA ASP A 9 1.24 -7.73 -15.32
C ASP A 9 0.59 -7.66 -13.91
N TYR A 10 0.36 -8.79 -13.22
CA TYR A 10 -0.37 -8.81 -11.93
C TYR A 10 0.40 -9.43 -10.78
N PHE A 11 1.02 -10.59 -11.02
CA PHE A 11 1.75 -11.36 -10.03
C PHE A 11 3.22 -10.96 -10.05
N GLY A 12 3.89 -11.09 -8.90
CA GLY A 12 5.25 -10.59 -8.72
C GLY A 12 5.33 -9.10 -8.37
N HIS A 13 4.21 -8.37 -8.43
CA HIS A 13 4.16 -6.96 -8.03
C HIS A 13 4.05 -6.79 -6.51
N PRO A 14 4.76 -5.80 -5.93
CA PRO A 14 4.66 -5.47 -4.51
C PRO A 14 3.25 -5.00 -4.13
N VAL A 15 2.78 -5.44 -2.97
CA VAL A 15 1.56 -4.93 -2.35
C VAL A 15 1.96 -3.94 -1.25
N ARG A 16 1.39 -2.75 -1.30
CA ARG A 16 1.73 -1.67 -0.37
C ARG A 16 0.62 -1.43 0.65
N TRP A 17 1.03 -1.02 1.85
CA TRP A 17 0.14 -0.57 2.91
C TRP A 17 0.48 0.88 3.26
N SER A 18 -0.52 1.74 3.10
CA SER A 18 -0.44 3.17 3.41
C SER A 18 -1.61 3.55 4.32
N PRO A 19 -1.49 3.36 5.65
CA PRO A 19 -2.57 3.64 6.59
C PRO A 19 -2.82 5.13 6.83
N LEU A 20 -1.87 5.98 6.42
CA LEU A 20 -1.83 7.40 6.71
C LEU A 20 -1.59 8.19 5.42
N ALA A 21 -2.20 9.36 5.32
CA ALA A 21 -1.88 10.34 4.29
C ALA A 21 -0.67 11.16 4.76
N LEU A 22 0.50 10.94 4.15
CA LEU A 22 1.76 11.62 4.47
C LEU A 22 2.14 12.63 3.36
N PRO A 23 2.93 13.68 3.66
CA PRO A 23 3.59 13.97 4.93
C PRO A 23 2.64 14.49 6.02
N GLN A 24 3.02 14.30 7.28
CA GLN A 24 2.29 14.85 8.45
C GLN A 24 3.24 15.56 9.39
N VAL A 25 2.77 16.64 10.01
CA VAL A 25 3.52 17.42 10.99
C VAL A 25 2.78 17.37 12.32
N VAL A 26 3.49 16.96 13.38
CA VAL A 26 2.97 16.94 14.75
C VAL A 26 3.92 17.69 15.66
N ALA A 27 3.40 18.34 16.70
CA ALA A 27 4.24 18.96 17.70
C ALA A 27 5.07 17.89 18.42
N ALA A 28 6.32 18.19 18.76
CA ALA A 28 7.19 17.20 19.40
C ALA A 28 6.77 16.82 20.82
N THR A 29 5.86 17.59 21.42
CA THR A 29 5.24 17.31 22.71
C THR A 29 3.86 16.67 22.59
N ASP A 30 3.39 16.38 21.36
CA ASP A 30 2.09 15.76 21.12
C ASP A 30 2.11 14.29 21.58
N THR A 31 1.22 13.95 22.50
CA THR A 31 1.05 12.59 23.05
C THR A 31 -0.24 11.93 22.61
N SER A 32 -0.94 12.50 21.61
CA SER A 32 -2.16 11.93 21.06
C SER A 32 -1.92 10.53 20.49
N PRO A 33 -2.96 9.67 20.42
CA PRO A 33 -2.84 8.35 19.79
C PRO A 33 -2.30 8.39 18.36
N HIS A 34 -2.59 9.47 17.64
CA HIS A 34 -2.10 9.68 16.29
C HIS A 34 -0.58 9.94 16.25
N ALA A 35 -0.06 10.83 17.10
CA ALA A 35 1.37 11.06 17.24
C ALA A 35 2.12 9.79 17.68
N GLN A 36 1.54 9.04 18.63
CA GLN A 36 2.08 7.75 19.07
C GLN A 36 2.13 6.71 17.92
N GLN A 37 1.12 6.69 17.05
CA GLN A 37 1.11 5.82 15.87
C GLN A 37 2.23 6.20 14.90
N LEU A 38 2.43 7.49 14.61
CA LEU A 38 3.53 7.96 13.76
C LEU A 38 4.90 7.57 14.31
N ASP A 39 5.10 7.75 15.62
CA ASP A 39 6.33 7.35 16.30
C ASP A 39 6.57 5.84 16.26
N ALA A 40 5.52 5.03 16.46
CA ALA A 40 5.63 3.57 16.35
C ALA A 40 6.05 3.16 14.93
N LEU A 41 5.45 3.75 13.90
CA LEU A 41 5.81 3.45 12.50
C LEU A 41 7.24 3.92 12.16
N PHE A 42 7.67 5.05 12.71
CA PHE A 42 9.06 5.50 12.61
C PHE A 42 10.04 4.55 13.32
N ALA A 43 9.73 4.10 14.54
CA ALA A 43 10.55 3.16 15.28
C ALA A 43 10.69 1.79 14.59
N LEU A 44 9.69 1.42 13.79
CA LEU A 44 9.71 0.25 12.91
C LEU A 44 10.49 0.45 11.61
N GLY A 45 11.02 1.65 11.36
CA GLY A 45 11.72 2.00 10.12
C GLY A 45 10.81 2.12 8.90
N LEU A 46 9.49 2.24 9.11
CA LEU A 46 8.52 2.36 8.01
C LEU A 46 8.37 3.80 7.54
N LEU A 47 8.61 4.75 8.45
CA LEU A 47 8.61 6.18 8.18
C LEU A 47 9.98 6.78 8.45
N GLU A 48 10.25 7.89 7.79
CA GLU A 48 11.34 8.81 8.15
C GLU A 48 10.74 10.03 8.85
N ARG A 49 11.53 10.70 9.69
CA ARG A 49 11.12 11.96 10.32
C ARG A 49 12.24 12.99 10.32
N GLU A 50 11.86 14.24 10.14
CA GLU A 50 12.75 15.40 10.27
C GLU A 50 12.26 16.36 11.34
N ARG A 51 13.21 17.02 12.02
CA ARG A 51 12.91 18.02 13.04
C ARG A 51 12.68 19.37 12.38
N ILE A 52 11.52 19.97 12.68
CA ILE A 52 11.17 21.32 12.26
C ILE A 52 11.20 22.23 13.49
N THR A 53 11.72 23.43 13.30
CA THR A 53 11.80 24.45 14.35
C THR A 53 11.29 25.76 13.80
N GLU A 54 10.23 26.28 14.40
CA GLU A 54 9.54 27.49 13.95
C GLU A 54 9.41 28.49 15.09
N PHE A 55 9.54 29.78 14.77
CA PHE A 55 9.25 30.86 15.71
C PHE A 55 7.83 31.35 15.49
N ILE A 56 6.96 31.11 16.45
CA ILE A 56 5.58 31.60 16.44
C ILE A 56 5.51 32.91 17.22
N ASP A 57 4.94 33.96 16.63
CA ASP A 57 4.67 35.19 17.36
C ASP A 57 3.53 34.96 18.36
N VAL A 58 3.76 35.29 19.63
CA VAL A 58 2.77 35.14 20.71
C VAL A 58 2.30 36.49 21.25
N GLY A 59 2.55 37.58 20.50
CA GLY A 59 2.15 38.95 20.82
C GLY A 59 3.19 39.71 21.66
N ASN A 60 3.07 41.04 21.69
CA ASN A 60 3.93 41.95 22.46
C ASN A 60 5.43 41.82 22.15
N GLY A 61 5.79 41.52 20.89
CA GLY A 61 7.17 41.31 20.46
C GLY A 61 7.82 40.03 20.99
N ARG A 62 7.04 39.14 21.63
CA ARG A 62 7.53 37.85 22.12
C ARG A 62 7.37 36.78 21.05
N LYS A 63 8.43 36.03 20.80
CA LYS A 63 8.41 34.85 19.94
C LYS A 63 8.55 33.60 20.80
N ARG A 64 7.79 32.56 20.48
CA ARG A 64 7.93 31.23 21.05
C ARG A 64 8.56 30.32 20.02
N LEU A 65 9.61 29.60 20.44
CA LEU A 65 10.17 28.51 19.66
C LEU A 65 9.26 27.29 19.79
N THR A 66 8.78 26.77 18.66
CA THR A 66 8.02 25.53 18.58
C THR A 66 8.85 24.47 17.86
N LEU A 67 8.84 23.25 18.40
CA LEU A 67 9.53 22.10 17.85
C LEU A 67 8.47 21.10 17.38
N SER A 68 8.58 20.69 16.12
CA SER A 68 7.66 19.74 15.49
C SER A 68 8.46 18.65 14.77
N TRP A 69 7.82 17.51 14.57
CA TRP A 69 8.31 16.42 13.74
C TRP A 69 7.50 16.37 12.46
N ARG A 70 8.17 16.33 11.30
CA ARG A 70 7.53 15.99 10.03
C ARG A 70 7.85 14.54 9.69
N TYR A 71 6.82 13.73 9.57
CA TYR A 71 6.90 12.33 9.14
C TYR A 71 6.60 12.23 7.65
N HIS A 72 7.34 11.39 6.96
CA HIS A 72 7.16 11.13 5.55
C HIS A 72 7.53 9.69 5.19
N TRP A 73 7.11 9.26 4.01
CA TRP A 73 7.58 7.99 3.46
C TRP A 73 9.08 8.10 3.10
N PRO A 74 9.84 7.00 3.25
CA PRO A 74 11.18 6.92 2.70
C PRO A 74 11.19 7.17 1.19
N ALA A 75 12.27 7.75 0.65
CA ALA A 75 12.37 8.17 -0.76
C ALA A 75 12.10 7.04 -1.79
N GLY A 76 12.27 5.76 -1.42
CA GLY A 76 11.96 4.60 -2.27
C GLY A 76 10.54 4.03 -2.12
N GLN A 77 9.70 4.61 -1.25
CA GLN A 77 8.38 4.08 -0.89
C GLN A 77 7.28 5.16 -0.83
N PRO A 78 7.14 6.05 -1.84
CA PRO A 78 6.27 7.22 -1.75
C PRO A 78 4.77 6.90 -1.58
N ALA A 79 4.36 5.67 -1.89
CA ALA A 79 2.97 5.19 -1.82
C ALA A 79 2.75 4.15 -0.69
N GLY A 80 3.63 4.13 0.32
CA GLY A 80 3.49 3.26 1.49
C GLY A 80 4.44 2.07 1.53
N ALA A 81 4.45 1.43 2.70
CA ALA A 81 5.35 0.35 3.03
C ALA A 81 5.02 -0.93 2.25
N VAL A 82 6.02 -1.59 1.67
CA VAL A 82 5.82 -2.90 1.01
C VAL A 82 5.51 -3.96 2.06
N THR A 83 4.38 -4.65 1.89
CA THR A 83 3.90 -5.70 2.81
C THR A 83 4.14 -7.11 2.29
N GLY A 84 4.56 -7.25 1.03
CA GLY A 84 4.83 -8.53 0.38
C GLY A 84 4.60 -8.44 -1.12
N VAL A 85 4.57 -9.60 -1.77
CA VAL A 85 4.43 -9.73 -3.22
C VAL A 85 3.17 -10.52 -3.56
N ARG A 86 2.44 -10.07 -4.58
CA ARG A 86 1.23 -10.76 -5.03
C ARG A 86 1.57 -12.08 -5.73
N ARG A 87 0.99 -13.20 -5.27
CA ARG A 87 1.11 -14.53 -5.88
C ARG A 87 -0.26 -15.11 -6.24
N LEU A 88 -0.32 -15.85 -7.35
CA LEU A 88 -1.52 -16.57 -7.75
C LEU A 88 -1.76 -17.75 -6.79
N HIS A 89 -2.95 -17.81 -6.21
CA HIS A 89 -3.42 -19.03 -5.55
C HIS A 89 -4.15 -19.93 -6.55
N THR A 90 -5.20 -19.40 -7.20
CA THR A 90 -6.04 -20.17 -8.12
C THR A 90 -6.68 -19.27 -9.15
N LEU A 91 -6.70 -19.70 -10.40
CA LEU A 91 -7.51 -19.08 -11.45
C LEU A 91 -8.89 -19.73 -11.42
N LEU A 92 -9.94 -18.95 -11.11
CA LEU A 92 -11.30 -19.48 -10.94
C LEU A 92 -12.02 -19.57 -12.28
N SER A 93 -12.02 -18.49 -13.06
CA SER A 93 -12.66 -18.45 -14.37
C SER A 93 -12.07 -17.36 -15.26
N VAL A 94 -12.24 -17.53 -16.56
CA VAL A 94 -11.94 -16.53 -17.59
C VAL A 94 -13.16 -16.49 -18.51
N SER A 95 -13.76 -15.32 -18.70
CA SER A 95 -14.87 -15.17 -19.63
C SER A 95 -14.38 -15.33 -21.08
N SER A 96 -15.29 -15.68 -21.98
CA SER A 96 -15.04 -15.49 -23.41
C SER A 96 -14.70 -14.01 -23.69
N PRO A 97 -13.84 -13.72 -24.67
CA PRO A 97 -13.63 -12.36 -25.16
C PRO A 97 -14.93 -11.73 -25.63
N VAL A 98 -15.17 -10.49 -25.21
CA VAL A 98 -16.30 -9.67 -25.63
C VAL A 98 -15.75 -8.38 -26.24
N GLU A 99 -16.23 -8.03 -27.43
CA GLU A 99 -15.87 -6.77 -28.07
C GLU A 99 -16.78 -5.64 -27.56
N LYS A 100 -16.16 -4.51 -27.20
CA LYS A 100 -16.85 -3.27 -26.84
C LYS A 100 -16.06 -2.09 -27.39
N ASP A 101 -16.72 -1.23 -28.16
CA ASP A 101 -16.11 -0.03 -28.75
C ASP A 101 -14.83 -0.31 -29.55
N GLY A 102 -14.79 -1.44 -30.26
CA GLY A 102 -13.63 -1.88 -31.05
C GLY A 102 -12.46 -2.45 -30.24
N VAL A 103 -12.65 -2.69 -28.94
CA VAL A 103 -11.65 -3.29 -28.05
C VAL A 103 -12.19 -4.61 -27.47
N TRP A 104 -11.36 -5.65 -27.48
CA TRP A 104 -11.73 -6.94 -26.90
C TRP A 104 -11.38 -7.00 -25.41
N TYR A 105 -12.31 -7.51 -24.60
CA TYR A 105 -12.15 -7.64 -23.15
C TYR A 105 -12.44 -9.07 -22.67
N SER A 106 -11.78 -9.48 -21.59
CA SER A 106 -12.11 -10.70 -20.86
C SER A 106 -12.08 -10.45 -19.35
N GLU A 107 -13.12 -10.89 -18.65
CA GLU A 107 -13.15 -10.90 -17.19
C GLU A 107 -12.40 -12.12 -16.66
N VAL A 108 -11.53 -11.92 -15.68
CA VAL A 108 -10.79 -12.98 -15.02
C VAL A 108 -11.06 -12.95 -13.53
N ARG A 109 -11.61 -14.04 -13.02
CA ARG A 109 -11.82 -14.24 -11.58
C ARG A 109 -10.71 -15.11 -11.02
N LEU A 110 -10.09 -14.69 -9.94
CA LEU A 110 -8.95 -15.38 -9.36
C LEU A 110 -8.89 -15.23 -7.85
N ARG A 111 -8.07 -16.10 -7.25
CA ARG A 111 -7.63 -16.02 -5.87
C ARG A 111 -6.15 -15.75 -5.81
N TRP A 112 -5.73 -14.88 -4.90
CA TRP A 112 -4.33 -14.51 -4.72
C TRP A 112 -3.97 -14.41 -3.24
N TYR A 113 -2.68 -14.51 -2.94
CA TYR A 113 -2.13 -14.33 -1.60
C TYR A 113 -0.88 -13.46 -1.65
N GLN A 114 -0.47 -12.95 -0.50
CA GLN A 114 0.79 -12.24 -0.33
C GLN A 114 1.84 -13.22 0.15
N ASP A 115 2.98 -13.21 -0.54
CA ASP A 115 4.19 -13.91 -0.12
C ASP A 115 5.30 -12.91 0.20
N ASP A 116 6.45 -13.39 0.64
CA ASP A 116 7.62 -12.55 0.92
C ASP A 116 7.30 -11.42 1.93
N LEU A 117 6.51 -11.74 2.96
CA LEU A 117 6.09 -10.79 3.99
C LEU A 117 7.30 -10.34 4.83
N PRO A 118 7.58 -9.03 4.95
CA PRO A 118 8.61 -8.54 5.85
C PRO A 118 8.32 -8.88 7.32
N GLU A 119 9.36 -9.04 8.12
CA GLU A 119 9.25 -9.41 9.55
C GLU A 119 8.32 -8.47 10.33
N TRP A 120 8.37 -7.17 10.04
CA TRP A 120 7.54 -6.17 10.70
C TRP A 120 6.03 -6.43 10.56
N VAL A 121 5.58 -7.05 9.45
CA VAL A 121 4.16 -7.37 9.22
C VAL A 121 3.65 -8.37 10.26
N SER A 122 4.52 -9.26 10.74
CA SER A 122 4.16 -10.31 11.70
C SER A 122 4.15 -9.84 13.15
N ARG A 123 4.64 -8.63 13.45
CA ARG A 123 4.73 -8.11 14.81
C ARG A 123 3.34 -7.96 15.45
N PRO A 124 3.17 -8.26 16.75
CA PRO A 124 1.86 -8.22 17.42
C PRO A 124 1.11 -6.89 17.26
N GLU A 125 1.81 -5.77 17.42
CA GLU A 125 1.28 -4.42 17.26
C GLU A 125 0.80 -4.14 15.83
N MET A 126 1.41 -4.78 14.83
CA MET A 126 1.04 -4.62 13.43
C MET A 126 -0.15 -5.50 13.04
N ARG A 127 -0.35 -6.63 13.72
CA ARG A 127 -1.52 -7.51 13.53
C ARG A 127 -2.84 -6.87 13.98
N ALA A 128 -2.80 -5.76 14.73
CA ALA A 128 -3.98 -4.96 15.01
C ALA A 128 -4.59 -4.36 13.74
N PHE A 129 -3.76 -4.06 12.72
CA PHE A 129 -4.24 -3.55 11.44
C PHE A 129 -4.77 -4.71 10.58
N ARG A 130 -6.09 -4.69 10.32
CA ARG A 130 -6.77 -5.72 9.53
C ARG A 130 -6.08 -6.04 8.19
N PRO A 131 -5.60 -5.06 7.39
CA PRO A 131 -4.89 -5.37 6.14
C PRO A 131 -3.64 -6.24 6.35
N LEU A 132 -2.83 -5.93 7.37
CA LEU A 132 -1.60 -6.67 7.67
C LEU A 132 -1.88 -8.06 8.22
N ARG A 133 -2.87 -8.18 9.10
CA ARG A 133 -3.35 -9.50 9.55
C ARG A 133 -3.85 -10.34 8.38
N ARG A 134 -4.63 -9.75 7.46
CA ARG A 134 -5.11 -10.44 6.25
C ARG A 134 -3.98 -10.82 5.31
N ALA A 135 -2.93 -10.01 5.19
CA ALA A 135 -1.72 -10.36 4.44
C ALA A 135 -1.08 -11.63 5.00
N ALA A 136 -0.88 -11.69 6.33
CA ALA A 136 -0.31 -12.87 7.01
C ALA A 136 -1.17 -14.14 6.88
N GLU A 137 -2.49 -14.02 6.90
CA GLU A 137 -3.42 -15.14 6.74
C GLU A 137 -3.67 -15.53 5.27
N SER A 138 -3.16 -14.76 4.30
CA SER A 138 -3.64 -14.83 2.92
C SER A 138 -3.28 -16.14 2.21
N ARG A 139 -2.23 -16.83 2.64
CA ARG A 139 -1.86 -18.14 2.08
C ARG A 139 -2.93 -19.20 2.35
N ASP A 140 -3.51 -19.20 3.55
CA ASP A 140 -4.59 -20.13 3.94
C ASP A 140 -5.98 -19.59 3.60
N LYS A 141 -6.13 -18.26 3.59
CA LYS A 141 -7.38 -17.55 3.32
C LYS A 141 -7.17 -16.53 2.21
N PRO A 142 -7.08 -16.97 0.94
CA PRO A 142 -6.73 -16.12 -0.19
C PRO A 142 -7.74 -15.00 -0.41
N PHE A 143 -7.29 -13.94 -1.06
CA PHE A 143 -8.11 -12.84 -1.51
C PHE A 143 -8.77 -13.20 -2.84
N ASP A 144 -10.08 -12.96 -2.96
CA ASP A 144 -10.75 -13.01 -4.24
C ASP A 144 -10.54 -11.67 -4.99
N ALA A 145 -10.31 -11.75 -6.30
CA ALA A 145 -10.20 -10.59 -7.18
C ALA A 145 -10.84 -10.87 -8.53
N VAL A 146 -11.34 -9.78 -9.13
CA VAL A 146 -11.74 -9.72 -10.53
C VAL A 146 -10.79 -8.75 -11.21
N VAL A 147 -10.15 -9.20 -12.28
CA VAL A 147 -9.33 -8.34 -13.14
C VAL A 147 -9.84 -8.45 -14.57
N TYR A 148 -9.74 -7.36 -15.31
CA TYR A 148 -10.14 -7.32 -16.71
C TYR A 148 -8.90 -7.35 -17.57
N LEU A 149 -8.91 -8.18 -18.58
CA LEU A 149 -7.92 -8.15 -19.64
C LEU A 149 -8.50 -7.40 -20.82
N TYR A 150 -7.68 -6.61 -21.51
CA TYR A 150 -8.06 -5.98 -22.76
C TYR A 150 -7.00 -6.24 -23.83
N GLU A 151 -7.44 -6.27 -25.08
CA GLU A 151 -6.58 -6.45 -26.24
C GLU A 151 -6.13 -5.08 -26.76
N HIS A 152 -4.83 -4.92 -26.96
CA HIS A 152 -4.21 -3.71 -27.47
C HIS A 152 -3.04 -4.05 -28.40
N LEU A 153 -3.18 -3.68 -29.67
CA LEU A 153 -2.15 -3.85 -30.71
C LEU A 153 -1.68 -5.30 -30.87
N GLY A 154 -2.60 -6.25 -30.91
CA GLY A 154 -2.34 -7.69 -31.00
C GLY A 154 -1.95 -8.34 -29.68
N ARG A 155 -2.05 -7.65 -28.53
CA ARG A 155 -1.57 -8.14 -27.24
C ARG A 155 -2.57 -7.92 -26.12
N TRP A 156 -2.84 -8.97 -25.35
CA TRP A 156 -3.62 -8.89 -24.13
C TRP A 156 -2.82 -8.28 -22.97
N ARG A 157 -3.45 -7.37 -22.23
CA ARG A 157 -2.91 -6.68 -21.05
C ARG A 157 -3.95 -6.61 -19.95
N ILE A 158 -3.52 -6.34 -18.72
CA ILE A 158 -4.45 -6.02 -17.63
C ILE A 158 -4.94 -4.59 -17.81
N TRP A 159 -6.25 -4.42 -17.69
CA TRP A 159 -6.85 -3.10 -17.58
C TRP A 159 -6.62 -2.59 -16.15
N GLU A 160 -5.77 -1.58 -16.03
CA GLU A 160 -5.63 -0.78 -14.82
C GLU A 160 -6.59 0.40 -14.94
N ALA A 161 -7.53 0.51 -14.00
CA ALA A 161 -8.31 1.73 -13.86
C ALA A 161 -7.40 2.75 -13.14
N ASP A 162 -7.12 3.88 -13.80
CA ASP A 162 -6.46 5.03 -13.18
C ASP A 162 -7.22 5.53 -11.94
#